data_AF-D3BBN8-F1
#
_entry.id   AF-D3BBN8-F1
#
_cell.length_a   1.000
_cell.length_b   1.000
_cell.length_c   1.000
_cell.angle_alpha   90.00
_cell.angle_beta   90.00
_cell.angle_gamma   90.00
#
_symmetry.space_group_name_H-M   'P 1'
#
loop_
_entity.id
_entity.type
_entity.pdbx_description
1 polymer ?
#
loop_
_entity_poly.entity_id
_entity_poly.type
_entity_poly.pdbx_seq_one_letter_code
_entity_poly.pdbx_strand_id
1 'polypeptide(L)'
;MATRSGIYGGGAGGSGNLAGGKIFGAPLPELMIAQRKTHPELRIPLFLHNGFKYIIQYGLQIEGIFRIAGTKERVKQLQMQLDRGEQIEWAVTRRPVRQSLSWTMAIAS
;
A
#
# COMPACT_ATOMS: atom_id res chain seq x y z
N MET A 1 -9.65 41.59 5.66
CA MET A 1 -9.08 40.31 6.12
C MET A 1 -9.30 39.28 5.03
N ALA A 2 -8.25 38.88 4.30
CA ALA A 2 -8.37 37.94 3.19
C ALA A 2 -8.26 36.50 3.71
N THR A 3 -9.35 35.74 3.66
CA THR A 3 -9.33 34.29 3.84
C THR A 3 -8.66 33.65 2.62
N ARG A 4 -7.51 33.01 2.85
CA ARG A 4 -6.86 32.16 1.84
C ARG A 4 -7.72 30.92 1.62
N SER A 5 -8.53 30.93 0.55
CA SER A 5 -9.12 29.71 0.00
C SER A 5 -8.01 28.77 -0.46
N GLY A 6 -7.97 27.57 0.11
CA GLY A 6 -7.04 26.51 -0.26
C GLY A 6 -7.20 26.11 -1.72
N ILE A 7 -6.07 25.83 -2.36
CA ILE A 7 -5.86 25.57 -3.80
C ILE A 7 -6.32 24.17 -4.21
N TYR A 8 -7.39 23.65 -3.58
CA TYR A 8 -7.99 22.36 -3.94
C TYR A 8 -9.44 22.57 -4.39
N GLY A 9 -9.63 23.51 -5.31
CA GLY A 9 -10.88 23.67 -6.06
C GLY A 9 -10.63 23.27 -7.50
N GLY A 10 -11.07 22.06 -7.89
CA GLY A 10 -10.86 21.57 -9.25
C GLY A 10 -11.42 20.18 -9.53
N GLY A 11 -12.75 20.07 -9.54
CA GLY A 11 -13.49 19.20 -10.48
C GLY A 11 -13.43 17.68 -10.28
N ALA A 12 -14.44 17.15 -9.59
CA ALA A 12 -15.31 16.09 -10.13
C ALA A 12 -16.49 15.90 -9.17
N GLY A 13 -17.67 16.36 -9.57
CA GLY A 13 -18.91 15.89 -8.98
C GLY A 13 -19.03 14.39 -9.22
N GLY A 14 -18.97 13.63 -8.13
CA GLY A 14 -19.16 12.20 -8.11
C GLY A 14 -19.84 11.82 -6.81
N SER A 15 -21.13 12.14 -6.69
CA SER A 15 -22.01 11.50 -5.71
C SER A 15 -22.08 10.02 -6.07
N GLY A 16 -21.17 9.21 -5.54
CA GLY A 16 -21.03 7.81 -5.86
C GLY A 16 -20.60 7.02 -4.63
N ASN A 17 -21.60 6.63 -3.83
CA ASN A 17 -21.63 5.47 -2.94
C ASN A 17 -20.27 4.97 -2.39
N LEU A 18 -19.89 5.39 -1.18
CA LEU A 18 -18.72 4.86 -0.43
C LEU A 18 -18.94 3.42 0.11
N ALA A 19 -19.83 2.67 -0.54
CA ALA A 19 -20.02 1.24 -0.37
C ALA A 19 -19.38 0.54 -1.57
N GLY A 20 -18.06 0.35 -1.53
CA GLY A 20 -17.26 -0.29 -2.61
C GLY A 20 -16.40 0.66 -3.45
N GLY A 21 -15.93 1.78 -2.87
CA GLY A 21 -15.28 2.87 -3.58
C GLY A 21 -13.74 2.87 -3.55
N LYS A 22 -13.16 3.43 -4.61
CA LYS A 22 -11.74 3.69 -4.85
C LYS A 22 -11.02 4.27 -3.63
N ILE A 23 -9.88 3.68 -3.27
CA ILE A 23 -8.99 4.14 -2.19
C ILE A 23 -8.00 5.18 -2.72
N PHE A 24 -7.38 4.91 -3.87
CA PHE A 24 -6.32 5.76 -4.40
C PHE A 24 -6.87 7.00 -5.11
N GLY A 25 -6.39 8.18 -4.69
CA GLY A 25 -6.86 9.46 -5.21
C GLY A 25 -8.19 9.94 -4.61
N ALA A 26 -8.75 9.21 -3.64
CA ALA A 26 -9.87 9.70 -2.85
C ALA A 26 -9.38 10.70 -1.77
N PRO A 27 -10.20 11.70 -1.40
CA PRO A 27 -9.91 12.57 -0.27
C PRO A 27 -9.81 11.77 1.03
N LEU A 28 -8.75 12.04 1.81
CA LEU A 28 -8.52 11.34 3.07
C LEU A 28 -9.73 11.41 4.05
N PRO A 29 -10.42 12.54 4.25
CA PRO A 29 -11.57 12.60 5.15
C PRO A 29 -12.70 11.64 4.72
N GLU A 30 -13.01 11.56 3.43
CA GLU A 30 -14.07 10.68 2.89
C GLU A 30 -13.71 9.21 3.08
N LEU A 31 -12.47 8.83 2.74
CA LEU A 31 -11.94 7.49 2.95
C LEU A 31 -12.04 7.08 4.42
N MET A 32 -11.66 7.98 5.34
CA MET A 32 -11.66 7.71 6.77
C MET A 32 -13.08 7.62 7.34
N ILE A 33 -14.04 8.43 6.86
CA ILE A 33 -15.45 8.32 7.26
C ILE A 33 -16.01 6.93 6.92
N ALA A 34 -15.72 6.43 5.71
CA ALA A 34 -16.16 5.10 5.30
C ALA A 34 -15.49 4.00 6.14
N GLN A 35 -14.16 4.06 6.30
CA GLN A 35 -13.40 3.06 7.04
C GLN A 35 -13.79 2.97 8.52
N ARG A 36 -14.10 4.09 9.18
CA ARG A 36 -14.46 4.12 10.61
C ARG A 36 -15.71 3.30 10.94
N LYS A 37 -16.53 2.95 9.94
CA LYS A 37 -17.66 2.03 10.12
C LYS A 37 -17.21 0.61 10.49
N THR A 38 -16.02 0.19 10.03
CA THR A 38 -15.48 -1.15 10.26
C THR A 38 -14.26 -1.15 11.19
N HIS A 39 -13.45 -0.08 11.16
CA HIS A 39 -12.23 0.07 11.95
C HIS A 39 -12.19 1.46 12.63
N PRO A 40 -13.07 1.73 13.61
CA PRO A 40 -13.21 3.03 14.26
C PRO A 40 -11.95 3.46 15.04
N GLU A 41 -11.14 2.52 15.50
CA GLU A 41 -9.92 2.73 16.27
C GLU A 41 -8.74 3.23 15.42
N LEU A 42 -8.77 2.98 14.11
CA LEU A 42 -7.67 3.34 13.23
C LEU A 42 -7.70 4.84 12.87
N ARG A 43 -6.59 5.51 13.18
CA ARG A 43 -6.37 6.94 12.87
C ARG A 43 -5.79 7.18 11.48
N ILE A 44 -5.40 6.11 10.78
CA ILE A 44 -4.84 6.13 9.43
C ILE A 44 -5.59 5.13 8.54
N PRO A 45 -5.50 5.27 7.20
CA PRO A 45 -6.05 4.27 6.27
C PRO A 45 -5.54 2.85 6.56
N LEU A 46 -6.43 1.87 6.49
CA LEU A 46 -6.19 0.47 6.85
C LEU A 46 -5.04 -0.13 6.03
N PHE A 47 -4.96 0.17 4.74
CA PHE A 47 -3.89 -0.35 3.89
C PHE A 47 -2.51 0.17 4.31
N LEU A 48 -2.43 1.42 4.80
CA LEU A 48 -1.19 1.98 5.34
C LEU A 48 -0.85 1.34 6.69
N HIS A 49 -1.84 1.16 7.58
CA HIS A 49 -1.64 0.47 8.84
C HIS A 49 -1.03 -0.93 8.63
N ASN A 50 -1.64 -1.72 7.75
CA ASN A 50 -1.18 -3.07 7.43
C ASN A 50 0.19 -3.07 6.73
N GLY A 51 0.41 -2.15 5.79
CA GLY A 51 1.69 -2.00 5.10
C GLY A 51 2.84 -1.65 6.05
N PHE A 52 2.63 -0.69 6.95
CA PHE A 52 3.64 -0.33 7.95
C PHE A 52 3.90 -1.46 8.94
N LYS A 53 2.85 -2.14 9.42
CA LYS A 53 3.02 -3.33 10.29
C LYS A 53 3.90 -4.39 9.63
N TYR A 54 3.68 -4.67 8.35
CA TYR A 54 4.50 -5.61 7.59
C TYR A 54 5.96 -5.15 7.45
N ILE A 55 6.18 -3.87 7.13
CA ILE A 55 7.53 -3.31 6.98
C ILE A 55 8.30 -3.34 8.30
N ILE A 56 7.65 -3.02 9.42
CA ILE A 56 8.27 -3.09 10.75
C ILE A 56 8.67 -4.53 11.07
N GLN A 57 7.83 -5.51 10.70
CA GLN A 57 8.08 -6.92 11.03
C GLN A 57 9.12 -7.59 10.12
N TYR A 58 9.21 -7.21 8.84
CA TYR A 58 10.00 -7.94 7.85
C TYR A 58 10.90 -7.09 6.95
N GLY A 59 10.75 -5.77 6.96
CA GLY A 59 11.40 -4.87 6.01
C GLY A 59 12.59 -4.10 6.57
N LEU A 60 12.69 -3.95 7.89
CA LEU A 60 13.71 -3.07 8.51
C LEU A 60 15.15 -3.48 8.21
N GLN A 61 15.40 -4.77 7.96
CA GLN A 61 16.70 -5.32 7.62
C GLN A 61 17.02 -5.29 6.11
N ILE A 62 16.09 -4.84 5.27
CA ILE A 62 16.29 -4.80 3.82
C ILE A 62 17.03 -3.52 3.43
N GLU A 63 18.26 -3.67 2.92
CA GLU A 63 19.03 -2.54 2.41
C GLU A 63 18.29 -1.86 1.25
N GLY A 64 18.20 -0.53 1.29
CA GLY A 64 17.51 0.23 0.26
C GLY A 64 15.99 0.07 0.29
N ILE A 65 15.41 -0.35 1.41
CA ILE A 65 13.95 -0.24 1.61
C ILE A 65 13.47 1.18 1.29
N PHE A 66 12.37 1.27 0.55
CA PHE A 66 11.83 2.51 -0.06
C PHE A 66 12.67 3.15 -1.18
N ARG A 67 13.93 2.77 -1.39
CA ARG A 67 14.77 3.26 -2.51
C ARG A 67 14.57 2.43 -3.77
N ILE A 68 14.51 1.10 -3.63
CA ILE A 68 14.39 0.20 -4.79
C ILE A 68 12.94 0.19 -5.30
N ALA A 69 12.77 0.46 -6.60
CA ALA A 69 11.46 0.50 -7.23
C ALA A 69 10.83 -0.92 -7.32
N GLY A 70 9.54 -1.00 -7.04
CA GLY A 70 8.74 -2.19 -7.32
C GLY A 70 8.39 -2.34 -8.80
N THR A 71 8.02 -3.55 -9.22
CA THR A 71 7.53 -3.83 -10.58
C THR A 71 6.23 -3.07 -10.85
N LYS A 72 6.17 -2.28 -11.94
CA LYS A 72 5.02 -1.42 -12.27
C LYS A 72 3.71 -2.20 -12.35
N GLU A 73 3.75 -3.38 -12.96
CA GLU A 73 2.62 -4.28 -13.14
C GLU A 73 2.09 -4.75 -11.78
N ARG A 74 2.99 -5.12 -10.87
CA ARG A 74 2.61 -5.57 -9.51
C ARG A 74 2.02 -4.43 -8.68
N VAL A 75 2.61 -3.24 -8.75
CA VAL A 75 2.09 -2.05 -8.06
C VAL A 75 0.68 -1.73 -8.55
N LYS A 76 0.44 -1.74 -9.87
CA LYS A 76 -0.87 -1.50 -10.45
C LYS A 76 -1.90 -2.56 -10.04
N GLN A 77 -1.50 -3.83 -10.00
CA GLN A 77 -2.38 -4.90 -9.51
C GLN A 77 -2.78 -4.69 -8.05
N LEU A 78 -1.82 -4.41 -7.16
CA LEU A 78 -2.10 -4.16 -5.74
C LEU A 78 -3.03 -2.94 -5.55
N GLN A 79 -2.81 -1.89 -6.32
CA GLN A 79 -3.70 -0.72 -6.32
C GLN A 79 -5.13 -1.11 -6.68
N MET A 80 -5.32 -1.86 -7.77
CA MET A 80 -6.66 -2.30 -8.20
C MET A 80 -7.35 -3.20 -7.16
N GLN A 81 -6.60 -4.08 -6.50
CA GLN A 81 -7.13 -4.93 -5.43
C GLN A 81 -7.62 -4.09 -4.26
N LEU A 82 -6.81 -3.12 -3.82
CA LEU A 82 -7.18 -2.19 -2.76
C LEU A 82 -8.41 -1.34 -3.13
N ASP A 83 -8.45 -0.79 -4.34
CA ASP A 83 -9.59 0.00 -4.81
C ASP A 83 -10.90 -0.80 -4.84
N ARG A 84 -10.83 -2.14 -4.94
CA ARG A 84 -11.99 -3.05 -4.85
C ARG A 84 -12.33 -3.49 -3.42
N GLY A 85 -11.54 -3.08 -2.43
CA GLY A 85 -11.69 -3.53 -1.05
C GLY A 85 -11.18 -4.97 -0.80
N GLU A 86 -10.38 -5.52 -1.71
CA GLU A 86 -9.76 -6.84 -1.52
C GLU A 86 -8.69 -6.77 -0.41
N GLN A 87 -8.53 -7.86 0.36
CA GLN A 87 -7.44 -7.95 1.33
C GLN A 87 -6.13 -8.32 0.64
N ILE A 88 -5.09 -7.51 0.86
CA ILE A 88 -3.74 -7.83 0.37
C ILE A 88 -3.07 -8.84 1.30
N GLU A 89 -2.63 -9.96 0.73
CA GLU A 89 -1.68 -10.85 1.36
C GLU A 89 -0.24 -10.33 1.15
N TRP A 90 0.35 -9.79 2.22
CA TRP A 90 1.70 -9.22 2.18
C TRP A 90 2.82 -10.28 2.13
N ALA A 91 2.54 -11.51 2.55
CA ALA A 91 3.52 -12.58 2.74
C ALA A 91 4.10 -13.16 1.43
N VAL A 92 3.33 -13.16 0.33
CA VAL A 92 3.68 -13.84 -0.93
C VAL A 92 4.72 -13.07 -1.77
N THR A 93 5.04 -11.82 -1.43
CA THR A 93 5.99 -11.00 -2.21
C THR A 93 7.47 -11.42 -2.03
N ARG A 94 7.74 -12.46 -1.23
CA ARG A 94 9.09 -13.05 -1.13
C ARG A 94 9.41 -13.88 -2.38
N ARG A 95 10.01 -13.25 -3.40
CA ARG A 95 11.00 -13.99 -4.18
C ARG A 95 12.27 -14.03 -3.35
N PRO A 96 12.82 -15.20 -3.01
CA PRO A 96 14.14 -15.24 -2.41
C PRO A 96 15.09 -14.50 -3.36
N VAL A 97 15.78 -13.48 -2.86
CA VAL A 97 17.00 -12.98 -3.50
C VAL A 97 17.83 -14.22 -3.77
N ARG A 98 18.10 -14.46 -5.05
CA ARG A 98 18.81 -15.62 -5.57
C ARG A 98 20.02 -15.86 -4.66
N GLN A 99 19.95 -16.88 -3.80
CA GLN A 99 21.13 -17.35 -3.11
C GLN A 99 22.09 -17.72 -4.22
N SER A 100 23.22 -17.00 -4.30
CA SER A 100 24.34 -17.42 -5.10
C SER A 100 24.68 -18.84 -4.66
N LEU A 101 24.31 -19.83 -5.48
CA LEU A 101 24.79 -21.19 -5.31
C LEU A 101 26.30 -21.13 -5.52
N SER A 102 27.03 -21.04 -4.41
CA SER A 102 28.48 -21.23 -4.37
C SER A 102 28.76 -22.65 -4.86
N TRP A 103 29.30 -22.77 -6.08
CA TRP A 103 29.69 -24.02 -6.73
C TRP A 103 30.97 -24.64 -6.12
N THR A 104 31.12 -24.67 -4.79
CA THR A 104 32.40 -25.04 -4.15
C THR A 104 32.41 -26.41 -3.46
N MET A 105 31.42 -27.29 -3.68
CA MET A 105 31.48 -28.66 -3.13
C MET A 105 31.10 -29.74 -4.15
N ALA A 106 31.68 -29.68 -5.35
CA ALA A 106 31.67 -30.80 -6.30
C ALA A 106 33.09 -31.22 -6.72
N ILE A 107 34.06 -31.03 -5.82
CA ILE A 107 35.41 -31.60 -5.96
C ILE A 107 35.88 -32.08 -4.58
N ALA A 108 35.33 -33.21 -4.12
CA ALA A 108 36.01 -34.08 -3.17
C ALA A 108 35.29 -35.43 -3.08
N SER A 109 36.08 -36.47 -3.38
CA SER A 109 35.88 -37.90 -3.18
C SER A 109 35.02 -38.65 -4.19
#